data_AF-A0A822D1J1-F1
#
_entry.id   AF-A0A822D1J1-F1
#
_cell.length_a   1.000
_cell.length_b   1.000
_cell.length_c   1.000
_cell.angle_alpha   90.00
_cell.angle_beta   90.00
_cell.angle_gamma   90.00
#
_symmetry.space_group_name_H-M   'P 1'
#
loop_
_entity.id
_entity.type
_entity.pdbx_description
1 polymer ?
#
loop_
_entity_poly.entity_id
_entity_poly.type
_entity_poly.pdbx_seq_one_letter_code
_entity_poly.pdbx_strand_id
1 'polypeptide(L)'
;NDLYEFNPLTLEWHHIKPHGIANPVPRRRQCCLVINDRMYMFGGTSPISTSTYINHFNEIQNTDPVGITLYDQSDLYVLDFAPTLRTLCFLCLAKGRIQMNILPKRFHQEYQLFSKSTLIRQRTTGETSG
;
A
#
# COMPACT_ATOMS: atom_id res chain seq x y z
N ASN A 1 5.89 8.57 2.37
CA ASN A 1 6.18 7.13 2.21
C ASN A 1 6.09 6.91 0.74
N ASP A 2 7.24 6.97 0.08
CA ASP A 2 7.34 7.31 -1.33
C ASP A 2 7.78 6.08 -2.10
N LEU A 3 7.30 5.95 -3.33
CA LEU A 3 7.61 4.83 -4.19
C LEU A 3 8.32 5.35 -5.43
N TYR A 4 9.43 4.74 -5.78
CA TYR A 4 10.21 5.10 -6.95
C TYR A 4 10.54 3.87 -7.78
N GLU A 5 10.60 4.06 -9.09
CA GLU A 5 11.01 3.06 -10.08
C GLU A 5 12.33 3.49 -10.70
N PHE A 6 13.30 2.58 -10.72
CA PHE A 6 14.55 2.81 -11.41
C PHE A 6 14.48 2.22 -12.81
N ASN A 7 14.72 3.05 -13.83
CA ASN A 7 14.89 2.59 -15.20
C ASN A 7 16.38 2.33 -15.47
N PRO A 8 16.82 1.07 -15.63
CA PRO A 8 18.23 0.75 -15.85
C PRO A 8 18.75 1.12 -17.24
N LEU A 9 17.86 1.40 -18.21
CA LEU A 9 18.25 1.82 -19.56
C LEU A 9 18.56 3.31 -19.61
N THR A 10 17.76 4.14 -18.93
CA THR A 10 17.97 5.60 -18.88
C THR A 10 18.77 6.04 -17.66
N LEU A 11 18.94 5.16 -16.66
CA LEU A 11 19.57 5.42 -15.36
C LEU A 11 18.84 6.49 -14.53
N GLU A 12 17.52 6.62 -14.74
CA GLU A 12 16.69 7.61 -14.07
C GLU A 12 15.74 6.99 -13.05
N TRP A 13 15.46 7.74 -11.99
CA TRP A 13 14.46 7.41 -11.00
C TRP A 13 13.16 8.15 -11.27
N HIS A 14 12.06 7.41 -11.35
CA HIS A 14 10.73 7.95 -11.57
C HIS A 14 9.91 7.84 -10.28
N HIS A 15 9.35 8.96 -9.84
CA HIS A 15 8.45 8.95 -8.69
C HIS A 15 7.09 8.35 -9.09
N ILE A 16 6.69 7.28 -8.42
CA ILE A 16 5.43 6.58 -8.65
C ILE A 16 4.39 7.07 -7.66
N LYS A 17 3.22 7.46 -8.16
CA LYS A 17 2.01 7.65 -7.36
C LYS A 17 1.10 6.44 -7.50
N PRO A 18 1.17 5.46 -6.57
CA PRO A 18 0.31 4.30 -6.65
C PRO A 18 -1.17 4.66 -6.43
N HIS A 19 -2.04 3.88 -7.04
CA HIS A 19 -3.49 3.98 -6.91
C HIS A 19 -3.94 2.96 -5.87
N GLY A 20 -4.78 3.35 -4.92
CA GLY A 20 -5.26 2.41 -3.91
C GLY A 20 -6.19 3.08 -2.93
N ILE A 21 -6.64 2.30 -1.95
CA ILE A 21 -7.51 2.77 -0.87
C ILE A 21 -6.67 3.42 0.23
N ALA A 22 -5.52 2.85 0.57
CA ALA A 22 -4.63 3.36 1.61
C ALA A 22 -3.15 3.14 1.25
N ASN A 23 -2.30 4.08 1.67
CA ASN A 23 -0.85 3.95 1.60
C ASN A 23 -0.30 3.35 2.90
N PRO A 24 0.85 2.66 2.86
CA PRO A 24 1.48 2.14 4.06
C PRO A 24 1.97 3.30 4.92
N VAL A 25 1.92 3.13 6.25
CA VAL A 25 2.66 4.02 7.16
C VAL A 25 4.16 3.98 6.84
N PRO A 26 4.90 5.11 7.01
CA PRO A 26 6.36 5.11 6.91
C PRO A 26 6.96 4.00 7.79
N ARG A 27 7.81 3.17 7.20
CA ARG A 27 8.36 1.97 7.85
C ARG A 27 9.74 1.62 7.31
N ARG A 28 10.43 0.73 8.02
CA ARG A 28 11.73 0.18 7.61
C ARG A 28 11.78 -1.34 7.82
N ARG A 29 12.71 -1.99 7.11
CA ARG A 29 12.98 -3.45 7.22
C ARG A 29 11.75 -4.32 6.92
N GLN A 30 10.86 -3.83 6.08
CA GLN A 30 9.78 -4.63 5.51
C GLN A 30 10.34 -5.70 4.57
N CYS A 31 9.63 -6.81 4.47
CA CYS A 31 9.89 -7.81 3.44
C CYS A 31 9.15 -7.42 2.16
N CYS A 32 9.79 -7.63 1.02
CA CYS A 32 9.22 -7.38 -0.31
C CYS A 32 9.47 -8.59 -1.21
N LEU A 33 8.40 -9.17 -1.77
CA LEU A 33 8.47 -10.31 -2.69
C LEU A 33 7.78 -9.97 -4.00
N VAL A 34 8.44 -10.21 -5.14
CA VAL A 34 7.81 -10.08 -6.45
C VAL A 34 7.41 -11.47 -6.94
N ILE A 35 6.13 -11.64 -7.26
CA ILE A 35 5.56 -12.86 -7.83
C ILE A 35 4.71 -12.46 -9.03
N ASN A 36 5.13 -12.85 -10.23
CA ASN A 36 4.55 -12.39 -11.49
C ASN A 36 4.51 -10.84 -11.54
N ASP A 37 3.39 -10.25 -11.94
CA ASP A 37 3.20 -8.79 -12.05
C ASP A 37 2.78 -8.13 -10.72
N ARG A 38 3.15 -8.72 -9.58
CA ARG A 38 2.76 -8.24 -8.25
C ARG A 38 3.90 -8.24 -7.27
N MET A 39 4.04 -7.14 -6.53
CA MET A 39 4.93 -7.03 -5.39
C MET A 39 4.13 -7.11 -4.10
N TYR A 40 4.54 -7.96 -3.18
CA TYR A 40 3.95 -8.17 -1.87
C TYR A 40 4.87 -7.57 -0.83
N MET A 41 4.38 -6.62 -0.05
CA MET A 41 5.11 -5.94 1.00
C MET A 41 4.41 -6.17 2.35
N PHE A 42 5.14 -6.71 3.31
CA PHE A 42 4.60 -7.01 4.64
C PHE A 42 5.68 -6.87 5.72
N GLY A 43 5.26 -6.75 6.97
CA GLY A 43 6.19 -6.60 8.08
C GLY A 43 6.80 -5.19 8.18
N GLY A 44 7.90 -5.14 8.92
CA GLY A 44 8.71 -3.95 9.13
C GLY A 44 8.25 -3.15 10.34
N THR A 45 9.05 -2.15 10.70
CA THR A 45 8.81 -1.34 11.90
C THR A 45 8.57 0.12 11.54
N SER A 46 7.61 0.77 12.20
CA SER A 46 7.40 2.22 12.15
C SER A 46 7.80 2.89 13.48
N PRO A 47 8.26 4.15 13.48
CA PRO A 47 8.46 4.88 14.72
C PRO A 47 7.12 5.09 15.43
N ILE A 48 7.12 5.02 16.77
CA ILE A 48 5.95 5.40 17.58
C ILE A 48 5.85 6.93 17.59
N SER A 49 4.65 7.47 17.36
CA SER A 49 4.41 8.91 17.47
C SER A 49 4.55 9.37 18.92
N THR A 50 4.99 10.61 19.12
CA THR A 50 5.23 11.17 20.46
C THR A 50 4.00 11.11 21.37
N SER A 51 2.79 11.23 20.81
CA SER A 51 1.54 11.10 21.57
C SER A 51 1.27 9.66 22.02
N THR A 52 1.50 8.67 21.16
CA THR A 52 1.38 7.25 21.51
C THR A 52 2.49 6.83 22.48
N TYR A 53 3.68 7.42 22.35
CA TYR A 53 4.78 7.24 23.29
C TYR A 53 4.43 7.76 24.68
N ILE A 54 3.88 8.97 24.83
CA ILE A 54 3.45 9.51 26.13
C ILE A 54 2.41 8.59 26.80
N ASN A 55 1.45 8.09 26.01
CA ASN A 55 0.45 7.16 26.53
C ASN A 55 1.07 5.85 27.02
N HIS A 56 2.06 5.30 26.31
CA HIS A 56 2.80 4.11 26.75
C HIS A 56 3.79 4.42 27.89
N PHE A 57 4.37 5.63 27.95
CA PHE A 57 5.32 6.02 28.99
C PHE A 57 4.68 6.13 30.36
N ASN A 58 3.41 6.51 30.41
CA ASN A 58 2.62 6.49 31.64
C ASN A 58 2.40 5.05 32.17
N GLU A 59 2.53 4.01 31.33
CA GLU A 59 2.52 2.60 31.73
C GLU A 59 3.93 2.03 32.01
N ILE A 60 5.00 2.60 31.42
CA ILE A 60 6.36 2.05 31.44
C ILE A 60 7.31 2.96 32.25
N GLN A 61 6.99 3.24 33.51
CA GLN A 61 7.88 4.02 34.40
C GLN A 61 9.18 3.28 34.84
N ASN A 62 9.66 2.23 34.14
CA ASN A 62 10.79 1.43 34.63
C ASN A 62 11.78 0.90 33.57
N THR A 63 11.87 1.44 32.35
CA THR A 63 12.96 1.05 31.42
C THR A 63 13.51 2.21 30.58
N ASP A 64 14.77 2.07 30.18
CA ASP A 64 15.74 3.11 29.80
C ASP A 64 15.27 4.28 28.89
N PRO A 65 15.77 5.52 29.10
CA PRO A 65 15.25 6.72 28.45
C PRO A 65 15.75 7.00 27.01
N VAL A 66 16.42 6.05 26.34
CA VAL A 66 17.21 6.34 25.11
C VAL A 66 16.82 5.48 23.89
N GLY A 67 15.83 4.59 24.01
CA GLY A 67 15.34 3.80 22.89
C GLY A 67 14.18 4.47 22.15
N ILE A 68 14.33 4.78 20.85
CA ILE A 68 13.16 5.04 19.99
C ILE A 68 12.34 3.75 19.96
N THR A 69 11.20 3.73 20.64
CA THR A 69 10.28 2.59 20.59
C THR A 69 9.72 2.45 19.17
N LEU A 70 9.78 1.23 18.62
CA LEU A 70 9.34 0.90 17.27
C LEU A 70 8.10 0.01 17.34
N TYR A 71 7.13 0.28 16.48
CA TYR A 71 5.92 -0.53 16.33
C TYR A 71 6.09 -1.51 15.16
N ASP A 72 5.87 -2.79 15.41
CA ASP A 72 5.92 -3.84 14.38
C ASP A 72 4.61 -3.88 13.58
N GLN A 73 4.71 -4.01 12.26
CA GLN A 73 3.59 -3.90 11.35
C GLN A 73 3.20 -5.27 10.80
N SER A 74 1.98 -5.72 11.10
CA SER A 74 1.45 -7.02 10.63
C SER A 74 0.55 -6.93 9.40
N ASP A 75 0.55 -5.79 8.71
CA ASP A 75 -0.25 -5.56 7.50
C ASP A 75 0.44 -6.08 6.23
N LEU A 76 -0.36 -6.34 5.20
CA LEU A 76 0.07 -6.75 3.88
C LEU A 76 -0.39 -5.73 2.86
N TYR A 77 0.55 -5.21 2.07
CA TYR A 77 0.27 -4.43 0.88
C TYR A 77 0.69 -5.23 -0.34
N VAL A 78 -0.16 -5.25 -1.35
CA VAL A 78 0.21 -5.76 -2.67
C VAL A 78 0.27 -4.57 -3.60
N LEU A 79 1.31 -4.44 -4.41
CA LEU A 79 1.40 -3.53 -5.54
C LEU A 79 1.16 -4.35 -6.81
N ASP A 80 0.02 -4.12 -7.45
CA ASP A 80 -0.35 -4.78 -8.71
C ASP A 80 0.12 -3.94 -9.90
N PHE A 81 1.09 -4.42 -10.66
CA PHE A 81 1.66 -3.70 -11.81
C PHE A 81 0.79 -3.87 -13.07
N ALA A 82 0.10 -5.00 -13.22
CA ALA A 82 -0.78 -5.29 -14.35
C ALA A 82 -2.27 -5.38 -13.94
N PRO A 83 -2.91 -4.29 -13.46
CA PRO A 83 -4.29 -4.34 -13.01
C PRO A 83 -5.25 -4.60 -14.18
N THR A 84 -6.16 -5.57 -14.00
CA THR A 84 -7.20 -5.86 -14.99
C THR A 84 -8.21 -4.71 -15.12
N LEU A 85 -8.93 -4.63 -16.24
CA LEU A 85 -10.02 -3.65 -16.39
C LEU A 85 -11.03 -3.74 -15.23
N ARG A 86 -11.35 -4.96 -14.78
CA ARG A 86 -12.22 -5.20 -13.62
C ARG A 86 -11.69 -4.50 -12.37
N THR A 87 -10.41 -4.69 -12.09
CA THR A 87 -9.71 -4.04 -10.99
C THR A 87 -9.80 -2.51 -11.10
N LEU A 88 -9.53 -1.97 -12.29
CA LEU A 88 -9.56 -0.54 -12.53
C LEU A 88 -10.97 0.03 -12.34
N CYS A 89 -12.01 -0.68 -12.78
CA CYS A 89 -13.41 -0.32 -12.51
C CYS A 89 -13.72 -0.31 -11.01
N PHE A 90 -13.26 -1.31 -10.25
CA PHE A 90 -13.43 -1.35 -8.80
C PHE A 90 -12.70 -0.20 -8.09
N LEU A 91 -11.52 0.19 -8.55
CA LEU A 91 -10.85 1.41 -8.07
C LEU A 91 -11.66 2.68 -8.33
N CYS A 92 -12.30 2.79 -9.51
CA CYS A 92 -13.17 3.94 -9.82
C CYS A 92 -14.42 3.98 -8.93
N LEU A 93 -15.02 2.83 -8.60
CA LEU A 93 -16.11 2.71 -7.62
C LEU A 93 -15.66 3.15 -6.23
N ALA A 94 -14.50 2.66 -5.76
CA ALA A 94 -13.95 3.02 -4.45
C ALA A 94 -13.65 4.51 -4.31
N LYS A 95 -13.30 5.17 -5.42
CA LYS A 95 -13.07 6.63 -5.48
C LYS A 95 -14.36 7.45 -5.68
N GLY A 96 -15.53 6.82 -5.69
CA GLY A 96 -16.81 7.49 -5.92
C GLY A 96 -16.98 8.08 -7.34
N ARG A 97 -16.12 7.68 -8.29
CA ARG A 97 -16.21 8.14 -9.70
C ARG A 97 -17.31 7.42 -10.47
N ILE A 98 -17.72 6.26 -9.97
CA ILE A 98 -18.78 5.42 -10.51
C ILE A 98 -19.69 5.06 -9.33
N GLN A 99 -21.00 5.01 -9.55
CA GLN A 99 -21.95 4.62 -8.50
C GLN A 99 -22.14 3.11 -8.48
N MET A 100 -22.30 2.51 -7.29
CA MET A 100 -22.40 1.05 -7.15
C MET A 100 -23.70 0.45 -7.72
N ASN A 101 -24.78 1.24 -7.71
CA ASN A 101 -26.11 0.87 -8.21
C ASN A 101 -26.14 0.51 -9.70
N ILE A 102 -25.21 1.01 -10.53
CA ILE A 102 -25.17 0.70 -11.97
C ILE A 102 -24.52 -0.67 -12.26
N LEU A 103 -23.86 -1.25 -11.26
CA LEU A 103 -23.12 -2.49 -11.44
C LEU A 103 -24.05 -3.69 -11.29
N PRO A 104 -23.92 -4.74 -12.12
CA PRO A 104 -24.67 -5.98 -11.92
C PRO A 104 -24.48 -6.56 -10.51
N LYS A 105 -25.55 -7.14 -9.94
CA LYS A 105 -25.57 -7.70 -8.56
C LYS A 105 -24.39 -8.64 -8.27
N ARG A 106 -23.99 -9.46 -9.25
CA ARG A 106 -22.85 -10.40 -9.11
C ARG A 106 -21.55 -9.73 -8.68
N PHE A 107 -21.31 -8.50 -9.13
CA PHE A 107 -20.09 -7.77 -8.84
C PHE A 107 -20.12 -7.06 -7.48
N HIS A 108 -21.27 -7.02 -6.79
CA HIS A 108 -21.36 -6.40 -5.48
C HIS A 108 -20.56 -7.17 -4.43
N GLN A 109 -20.66 -8.50 -4.44
CA GLN A 109 -19.89 -9.36 -3.53
C GLN A 109 -18.39 -9.26 -3.84
N GLU A 110 -18.02 -9.30 -5.12
CA GLU A 110 -16.63 -9.13 -5.54
C GLU A 110 -16.06 -7.77 -5.11
N TYR A 111 -16.83 -6.70 -5.28
CA TYR A 111 -16.42 -5.36 -4.86
C TYR A 111 -16.29 -5.26 -3.33
N GLN A 112 -17.19 -5.87 -2.56
CA GLN A 112 -17.08 -5.92 -1.10
C GLN A 112 -15.81 -6.64 -0.63
N LEU A 113 -15.40 -7.72 -1.32
CA LEU A 113 -14.13 -8.39 -1.05
C LEU A 113 -12.94 -7.50 -1.42
N PHE A 114 -13.02 -6.86 -2.59
CA PHE A 114 -12.00 -5.91 -3.05
C PHE A 114 -11.82 -4.73 -2.08
N SER A 115 -12.91 -4.11 -1.60
CA SER A 115 -12.86 -2.91 -0.76
C SER A 115 -12.29 -3.16 0.63
N LYS A 116 -12.34 -4.41 1.10
CA LYS A 116 -11.75 -4.83 2.39
C LYS A 116 -10.27 -5.19 2.27
N SER A 117 -9.73 -5.27 1.06
CA SER A 117 -8.34 -5.66 0.82
C SER A 117 -7.41 -4.44 0.75
N THR A 118 -6.26 -4.52 1.41
CA THR A 118 -5.21 -3.50 1.39
C THR A 118 -4.36 -3.63 0.11
N LEU A 119 -5.01 -3.51 -1.05
CA LEU A 119 -4.35 -3.60 -2.35
C LEU A 119 -3.97 -2.21 -2.85
N ILE A 120 -2.68 -1.99 -3.04
CA ILE A 120 -2.07 -0.86 -3.73
C ILE A 120 -1.83 -1.28 -5.18
N ARG A 121 -2.01 -0.38 -6.15
CA ARG A 121 -1.98 -0.75 -7.56
C ARG A 121 -1.21 0.29 -8.34
N GLN A 122 -0.24 -0.16 -9.12
CA GLN A 122 0.54 0.70 -9.99
C GLN A 122 -0.01 0.58 -11.41
N ARG A 123 0.09 1.67 -12.16
CA ARG A 123 -0.13 1.61 -13.61
C ARG A 123 1.18 1.13 -14.23
N THR A 124 1.21 -0.03 -14.88
CA THR A 124 2.25 -0.29 -15.89
C THR A 124 2.09 0.77 -16.95
N THR A 125 3.06 1.68 -17.06
CA THR A 125 3.28 2.39 -18.32
C THR A 125 3.63 1.32 -19.33
N GLY A 126 2.64 0.91 -20.13
CA GLY A 126 2.91 0.15 -21.33
C GLY A 126 3.68 1.07 -22.28
N GLU A 127 5.00 1.04 -22.20
CA GLU A 127 5.83 1.40 -23.34
C GLU A 127 5.75 0.24 -24.33
N THR A 128 4.67 0.22 -25.11
CA THR A 128 4.79 -0.14 -26.52
C THR A 128 5.31 1.10 -27.24
N SER A 129 6.61 1.12 -27.53
CA SER A 129 7.17 2.12 -28.44
C SER A 129 8.37 1.52 -29.18
N GLY A 130 8.16 1.28 -30.47
CA GLY A 130 9.14 1.45 -31.56
C GLY A 130 10.23 0.42 -31.69
#